data_AF-A0A7R7ZZ18-F1
#
_entry.id   AF-A0A7R7ZZ18-F1
#
_cell.length_a   1.000
_cell.length_b   1.000
_cell.length_c   1.000
_cell.angle_alpha   90.00
_cell.angle_beta   90.00
_cell.angle_gamma   90.00
#
_symmetry.space_group_name_H-M   'P 1'
#
loop_
_entity.id
_entity.type
_entity.pdbx_description
1 polymer ?
#
loop_
_entity_poly.entity_id
_entity_poly.type
_entity_poly.pdbx_seq_one_letter_code
_entity_poly.pdbx_strand_id
1 'polypeptide(L)'
;MSCLASSILLWDGMREWLVKDKTRLPNHTTIAFIGVERGPDDLVVTCLRDRFRDRLLWSNFKAIGQPALVAVARAGWHIQSLDNIANSIREGRFDELELERARENAKEKLAWINRLSSGPPSRLD
;
A
#
# COMPACT_ATOMS: atom_id res chain seq x y z
N MET A 1 10.63 46.43 0.18
CA MET A 1 10.24 46.12 -1.20
C MET A 1 11.45 45.55 -1.94
N SER A 2 11.42 44.23 -2.21
CA SER A 2 12.14 43.49 -3.27
C SER A 2 11.97 41.99 -2.93
N CYS A 3 10.93 41.36 -3.46
CA CYS A 3 10.92 40.51 -4.66
C CYS A 3 11.34 39.05 -4.38
N LEU A 4 10.37 38.15 -4.54
CA LEU A 4 10.50 36.69 -4.58
C LEU A 4 11.10 36.23 -5.91
N ALA A 5 12.02 35.25 -5.86
CA ALA A 5 12.42 34.26 -6.87
C ALA A 5 13.86 33.81 -6.50
N SER A 6 14.27 32.54 -6.46
CA SER A 6 13.79 31.33 -7.08
C SER A 6 14.20 30.10 -6.28
N SER A 7 13.41 29.06 -6.49
CA SER A 7 13.51 27.68 -6.04
C SER A 7 14.77 26.94 -6.49
N ILE A 8 15.04 25.84 -5.77
CA ILE A 8 15.82 24.66 -6.17
C ILE A 8 17.33 24.89 -6.23
N LEU A 9 18.07 24.31 -5.27
CA LEU A 9 19.37 23.66 -5.43
C LEU A 9 19.95 23.35 -4.03
N LEU A 10 19.49 22.28 -3.37
CA LEU A 10 20.32 21.58 -2.37
C LEU A 10 19.77 20.18 -2.00
N TRP A 11 19.34 19.39 -2.99
CA TRP A 11 18.90 17.99 -2.77
C TRP A 11 19.97 16.94 -3.11
N ASP A 12 21.19 17.36 -3.44
CA ASP A 12 22.27 16.44 -3.85
C ASP A 12 23.23 16.03 -2.71
N GLY A 13 23.07 16.58 -1.49
CA GLY A 13 24.04 16.38 -0.40
C GLY A 13 23.73 15.30 0.66
N MET A 14 22.54 14.68 0.65
CA MET A 14 22.13 13.75 1.73
C MET A 14 22.35 12.26 1.43
N ARG A 15 23.11 11.91 0.37
CA ARG A 15 23.30 10.51 -0.04
C ARG A 15 24.49 9.78 0.62
N GLU A 16 25.41 10.47 1.31
CA GLU A 16 26.70 9.82 1.63
C GLU A 16 27.02 9.54 3.11
N TRP A 17 26.24 10.02 4.11
CA TRP A 17 26.73 9.99 5.51
C TRP A 17 25.97 9.17 6.57
N LEU A 18 24.91 8.43 6.22
CA LEU A 18 24.27 7.49 7.17
C LEU A 18 24.44 6.01 6.77
N VAL A 19 25.64 5.69 6.30
CA VAL A 19 26.21 4.32 6.24
C VAL A 19 26.76 3.87 7.62
N LYS A 20 26.56 4.66 8.68
CA LYS A 20 26.99 4.33 10.04
C LYS A 20 25.80 4.23 10.99
N ASP A 21 25.05 3.12 10.91
CA ASP A 21 24.64 2.50 12.15
C ASP A 21 24.69 0.97 12.08
N LYS A 22 25.49 0.42 12.98
CA LYS A 22 25.83 -0.98 13.12
C LYS A 22 24.69 -1.68 13.85
N THR A 23 23.81 -2.37 13.12
CA THR A 23 23.10 -3.61 13.54
C THR A 23 22.16 -4.02 12.40
N ARG A 24 22.67 -4.82 11.46
CA ARG A 24 21.83 -5.41 10.39
C ARG A 24 21.03 -6.58 10.93
N LEU A 25 19.92 -6.27 11.60
CA LEU A 25 18.68 -6.97 11.36
C LEU A 25 17.66 -5.87 11.13
N PRO A 26 17.17 -5.67 9.91
CA PRO A 26 15.98 -4.88 9.83
C PRO A 26 14.88 -5.72 10.48
N ASN A 27 14.34 -5.20 11.59
CA ASN A 27 13.02 -5.58 12.09
C ASN A 27 11.96 -5.11 11.06
N HIS A 28 12.08 -5.54 9.79
CA HIS A 28 11.06 -5.34 8.79
C HIS A 28 9.92 -6.29 9.17
N THR A 29 8.98 -5.81 10.00
CA THR A 29 7.69 -6.48 10.13
C THR A 29 7.16 -6.74 8.73
N THR A 30 7.07 -8.01 8.36
CA THR A 30 6.68 -8.39 7.01
C THR A 30 5.17 -8.32 6.97
N ILE A 31 4.64 -7.26 6.36
CA ILE A 31 3.20 -7.05 6.22
C ILE A 31 2.78 -7.51 4.83
N ALA A 32 1.84 -8.45 4.79
CA ALA A 32 1.13 -8.82 3.57
C ALA A 32 -0.34 -8.44 3.70
N PHE A 33 -0.83 -7.67 2.73
CA PHE A 33 -2.25 -7.40 2.60
C PHE A 33 -2.92 -8.58 1.91
N ILE A 34 -3.97 -9.15 2.51
CA ILE A 34 -4.69 -10.30 1.94
C ILE A 34 -5.99 -9.85 1.27
N GLY A 35 -6.73 -8.96 1.91
CA GLY A 35 -8.02 -8.52 1.38
C GLY A 35 -8.77 -7.62 2.34
N VAL A 36 -9.95 -7.18 1.88
CA VAL A 36 -10.84 -6.30 2.61
C VAL A 36 -12.29 -6.76 2.52
N GLU A 37 -13.03 -6.48 3.59
CA GLU A 37 -14.46 -6.69 3.71
C GLU A 37 -15.12 -5.51 4.41
N ARG A 38 -16.43 -5.38 4.26
CA ARG A 38 -17.23 -4.35 4.92
C ARG A 38 -17.32 -4.66 6.42
N GLY A 39 -16.86 -3.74 7.26
CA GLY A 39 -17.15 -3.73 8.69
C GLY A 39 -18.39 -2.87 9.03
N PRO A 40 -18.77 -2.81 10.32
CA PRO A 40 -19.90 -2.00 10.75
C PRO A 40 -19.65 -0.49 10.51
N ASP A 41 -18.45 0.00 10.84
CA ASP A 41 -18.11 1.42 10.83
C ASP A 41 -16.93 1.79 9.92
N ASP A 42 -16.18 0.80 9.44
CA ASP A 42 -15.00 0.98 8.58
C ASP A 42 -14.80 -0.27 7.71
N LEU A 43 -13.91 -0.20 6.73
CA LEU A 43 -13.40 -1.39 6.08
C LEU A 43 -12.57 -2.22 7.07
N VAL A 44 -12.73 -3.54 7.03
CA VAL A 44 -11.89 -4.48 7.78
C VAL A 44 -10.88 -5.07 6.82
N VAL A 45 -9.60 -4.80 7.09
CA VAL A 45 -8.45 -5.38 6.39
C VAL A 45 -8.09 -6.69 7.05
N THR A 46 -7.97 -7.73 6.24
CA THR A 46 -7.26 -8.95 6.63
C THR A 46 -5.82 -8.87 6.14
N CYS A 47 -4.86 -9.05 7.05
CA CYS A 47 -3.44 -9.00 6.73
C CYS A 47 -2.66 -10.11 7.45
N LEU A 48 -1.46 -10.39 6.97
CA LEU A 48 -0.43 -11.13 7.71
C LEU A 48 0.60 -10.13 8.22
N ARG A 49 0.89 -10.19 9.52
CA ARG A 49 1.99 -9.49 10.16
C ARG A 49 2.93 -10.55 10.71
N ASP A 50 4.06 -10.71 10.05
CA ASP A 50 4.99 -11.81 10.26
C ASP A 50 4.31 -13.17 10.06
N ARG A 51 4.01 -13.90 11.15
CA ARG A 51 3.34 -15.21 11.12
C ARG A 51 1.87 -15.18 11.54
N PHE A 52 1.36 -14.02 11.94
CA PHE A 52 0.03 -13.89 12.51
C PHE A 52 -0.93 -13.23 11.53
N ARG A 53 -2.14 -13.79 11.44
CA ARG A 53 -3.22 -13.24 10.64
C ARG A 53 -4.04 -12.30 11.50
N ASP A 54 -4.01 -11.02 11.13
CA ASP A 54 -4.70 -9.95 11.85
C ASP A 54 -5.89 -9.44 11.02
N ARG A 55 -6.95 -9.02 11.72
CA ARG A 55 -8.05 -8.23 11.16
C ARG A 55 -8.01 -6.86 11.81
N LEU A 56 -7.84 -5.81 11.01
CA LEU A 56 -7.70 -4.43 11.47
C LEU A 56 -8.67 -3.55 10.71
N LEU A 57 -9.24 -2.55 11.37
CA LEU A 57 -9.94 -1.47 10.65
C LEU A 57 -8.96 -0.79 9.69
N TRP A 58 -9.45 -0.31 8.55
CA TRP A 58 -8.63 0.36 7.55
C TRP A 58 -7.86 1.55 8.14
N SER A 59 -8.52 2.34 9.00
CA SER A 59 -7.87 3.41 9.79
C SER A 59 -6.67 2.91 10.61
N ASN A 60 -6.83 1.82 11.35
CA ASN A 60 -5.77 1.22 12.17
C ASN A 60 -4.66 0.59 11.31
N PHE A 61 -5.02 -0.04 10.19
CA PHE A 61 -4.06 -0.61 9.26
C PHE A 61 -3.19 0.49 8.61
N LYS A 62 -3.80 1.62 8.21
CA LYS A 62 -3.07 2.78 7.71
C LYS A 62 -2.14 3.41 8.76
N ALA A 63 -2.54 3.38 10.03
CA ALA A 63 -1.72 3.92 11.13
C ALA A 63 -0.39 3.17 11.33
N ILE A 64 -0.24 1.95 10.77
CA ILE A 64 1.04 1.24 10.71
C ILE A 64 2.07 1.98 9.83
N GLY A 65 1.59 2.79 8.88
CA GLY A 65 2.40 3.65 8.03
C GLY A 65 2.84 2.98 6.73
N GLN A 66 3.95 3.47 6.18
CA GLN A 66 4.37 3.16 4.82
C GLN A 66 4.49 1.66 4.49
N PRO A 67 4.99 0.76 5.36
CA PRO A 67 5.05 -0.67 5.05
C PRO A 67 3.69 -1.28 4.73
N ALA A 68 2.64 -0.87 5.43
CA ALA A 68 1.27 -1.35 5.22
C ALA A 68 0.70 -0.83 3.89
N LEU A 69 0.93 0.45 3.56
CA LEU A 69 0.50 1.04 2.29
C LEU A 69 1.21 0.41 1.09
N VAL A 70 2.49 0.08 1.22
CA VAL A 70 3.24 -0.65 0.19
C VAL A 70 2.67 -2.07 0.00
N ALA A 71 2.26 -2.74 1.09
CA ALA A 71 1.62 -4.05 0.99
C ALA A 71 0.29 -4.02 0.22
N VAL A 72 -0.52 -2.97 0.41
CA VAL A 72 -1.76 -2.74 -0.36
C VAL A 72 -1.47 -2.61 -1.85
N ALA A 73 -0.52 -1.73 -2.21
CA ALA A 73 -0.14 -1.51 -3.60
C ALA A 73 0.43 -2.77 -4.27
N ARG A 74 1.25 -3.55 -3.53
CA ARG A 74 1.78 -4.84 -4.00
C ARG A 74 0.69 -5.88 -4.22
N ALA A 75 -0.38 -5.84 -3.45
CA ALA A 75 -1.56 -6.68 -3.65
C ALA A 75 -2.46 -6.20 -4.81
N GLY A 76 -2.05 -5.18 -5.56
CA GLY A 76 -2.78 -4.64 -6.71
C GLY A 76 -3.85 -3.61 -6.35
N TRP A 77 -4.05 -3.31 -5.06
CA TRP A 77 -5.09 -2.39 -4.61
C TRP A 77 -4.69 -0.92 -4.71
N HIS A 78 -5.67 -0.07 -5.00
CA HIS A 78 -5.53 1.37 -4.95
C HIS A 78 -5.93 1.90 -3.56
N ILE A 79 -5.00 2.55 -2.87
CA ILE A 79 -5.22 3.12 -1.52
C ILE A 79 -6.40 4.09 -1.53
N GLN A 80 -6.50 4.95 -2.55
CA GLN A 80 -7.60 5.91 -2.69
C GLN A 80 -8.97 5.21 -2.83
N SER A 81 -9.05 4.08 -3.53
CA SER A 81 -10.30 3.32 -3.63
C SER A 81 -10.72 2.78 -2.26
N LEU A 82 -9.77 2.29 -1.46
CA LEU A 82 -10.04 1.85 -0.10
C LEU A 82 -10.47 3.01 0.82
N ASP A 83 -9.85 4.18 0.68
CA ASP A 83 -10.26 5.39 1.40
C ASP A 83 -11.68 5.82 1.07
N ASN A 84 -12.04 5.83 -0.22
CA ASN A 84 -13.39 6.17 -0.68
C ASN A 84 -14.43 5.20 -0.11
N ILE A 85 -14.20 3.89 -0.25
CA ILE A 85 -15.13 2.87 0.28
C ILE A 85 -15.26 2.99 1.80
N ALA A 86 -14.16 3.17 2.52
CA ALA A 86 -14.18 3.36 3.97
C ALA A 86 -14.98 4.60 4.38
N ASN A 87 -14.87 5.70 3.64
CA ASN A 87 -15.67 6.90 3.87
C ASN A 87 -17.16 6.64 3.57
N SER A 88 -17.49 5.97 2.47
CA SER A 88 -18.86 5.57 2.14
C SER A 88 -19.49 4.72 3.25
N ILE A 89 -18.72 3.83 3.89
CA ILE A 89 -19.20 3.06 5.06
C ILE A 89 -19.52 3.99 6.23
N ARG A 90 -18.59 4.86 6.62
CA ARG A 90 -18.79 5.80 7.74
C ARG A 90 -19.97 6.75 7.53
N GLU A 91 -20.26 7.10 6.29
CA GLU A 91 -21.37 7.98 5.91
C GLU A 91 -22.69 7.22 5.71
N GLY A 92 -22.71 5.89 5.85
CA GLY A 92 -23.89 5.06 5.62
C GLY A 92 -24.30 4.95 4.15
N ARG A 93 -23.41 5.26 3.22
CA ARG A 93 -23.62 5.27 1.76
C ARG A 93 -22.93 4.11 1.03
N PHE A 94 -22.53 3.07 1.77
CA PHE A 94 -21.79 1.94 1.21
C PHE A 94 -22.59 1.20 0.13
N ASP A 95 -21.93 0.97 -1.01
CA ASP A 95 -22.40 0.11 -2.10
C ASP A 95 -21.46 -1.10 -2.22
N GLU A 96 -22.01 -2.31 -2.04
CA GLU A 96 -21.25 -3.55 -2.19
C GLU A 96 -20.67 -3.71 -3.61
N LEU A 97 -21.33 -3.16 -4.62
CA LEU A 97 -20.82 -3.17 -6.00
C LEU A 97 -19.54 -2.33 -6.15
N GLU A 98 -19.37 -1.27 -5.36
CA GLU A 98 -18.13 -0.48 -5.34
C GLU A 98 -16.96 -1.34 -4.85
N LEU A 99 -17.20 -2.09 -3.77
CA LEU A 99 -16.19 -2.98 -3.20
C LEU A 99 -15.85 -4.13 -4.16
N GLU A 100 -16.85 -4.71 -4.83
CA GLU A 100 -16.61 -5.80 -5.78
C GLU A 100 -15.83 -5.33 -7.01
N ARG A 101 -16.16 -4.16 -7.57
CA ARG A 101 -15.37 -3.55 -8.66
C ARG A 101 -13.93 -3.28 -8.23
N ALA A 102 -13.72 -2.82 -7.00
CA ALA A 102 -12.37 -2.61 -6.46
C ALA A 102 -11.58 -3.93 -6.34
N ARG A 103 -12.25 -5.04 -5.96
CA ARG A 103 -11.63 -6.38 -5.95
C ARG A 103 -11.21 -6.82 -7.34
N GLU A 104 -12.08 -6.70 -8.34
CA GLU A 104 -11.76 -7.09 -9.71
C GLU A 104 -10.61 -6.26 -10.29
N ASN A 105 -10.66 -4.94 -10.13
CA ASN A 105 -9.56 -4.06 -10.54
C ASN A 105 -8.24 -4.44 -9.87
N ALA A 106 -8.26 -4.79 -8.58
CA ALA A 106 -7.06 -5.22 -7.87
C ALA A 106 -6.50 -6.54 -8.41
N LYS A 107 -7.37 -7.51 -8.74
CA LYS A 107 -6.98 -8.79 -9.37
C LYS A 107 -6.31 -8.55 -10.72
N GLU A 108 -6.92 -7.72 -11.57
CA GLU A 108 -6.35 -7.37 -12.89
C GLU A 108 -4.98 -6.69 -12.74
N LYS A 109 -4.87 -5.74 -11.80
CA LYS A 109 -3.62 -5.04 -11.54
C LYS A 109 -2.53 -5.98 -11.01
N LEU A 110 -2.87 -6.87 -10.09
CA LEU A 110 -1.95 -7.88 -9.57
C LEU A 110 -1.47 -8.82 -10.68
N ALA A 111 -2.38 -9.28 -11.55
CA ALA A 111 -2.01 -10.11 -12.70
C ALA A 111 -1.02 -9.38 -13.63
N TRP A 112 -1.23 -8.09 -13.89
CA TRP A 112 -0.31 -7.28 -14.66
C TRP A 112 1.06 -7.10 -13.99
N ILE A 113 1.08 -6.82 -12.68
CA ILE A 113 2.34 -6.73 -11.89
C ILE A 113 3.13 -8.04 -12.01
N ASN A 114 2.45 -9.18 -11.85
CA ASN A 114 3.10 -10.49 -11.93
C ASN A 114 3.69 -10.77 -13.31
N ARG A 115 2.98 -10.39 -14.39
CA ARG A 115 3.49 -10.52 -15.78
C ARG A 115 4.74 -9.69 -16.04
N LEU A 116 4.82 -8.48 -15.47
CA LEU A 116 6.02 -7.66 -15.58
C LEU A 116 7.21 -8.27 -14.83
N SER A 117 6.94 -8.93 -13.70
CA SER A 117 7.97 -9.56 -12.88
C SER A 117 8.52 -10.86 -13.49
N SER A 118 7.79 -11.52 -14.39
CA SER A 118 8.20 -12.82 -14.97
C SER A 118 9.24 -12.73 -16.09
N GLY A 119 9.60 -11.53 -16.57
CA GLY A 119 10.53 -11.35 -17.69
C GLY A 119 10.01 -11.95 -19.01
N PRO A 120 10.68 -11.70 -20.15
CA PRO A 120 10.36 -12.40 -21.39
C PRO A 120 10.71 -13.89 -21.24
N PRO A 121 9.92 -14.82 -21.82
CA PRO A 121 10.27 -16.24 -21.80
C PRO A 121 11.64 -16.41 -22.47
N SER A 122 12.59 -17.00 -21.74
CA SER A 122 13.87 -17.43 -22.29
C SER A 122 13.58 -18.41 -23.42
N ARG A 123 13.86 -18.00 -24.67
CA ARG A 123 13.89 -18.92 -25.81
C ARG A 123 15.03 -19.90 -25.52
N LEU A 124 14.67 -21.12 -25.14
CA LEU A 124 15.59 -22.24 -25.19
C LEU A 124 15.61 -22.68 -26.65
N ASP A 125 16.79 -22.59 -27.25
CA ASP A 125 17.11 -23.05 -28.61
C ASP A 125 16.98 -24.57 -28.74
#